data_AF-A0A8J4WCC6-F1
#
_entry.id   AF-A0A8J4WCC6-F1
#
_cell.length_a   1.000
_cell.length_b   1.000
_cell.length_c   1.000
_cell.angle_alpha   90.00
_cell.angle_beta   90.00
_cell.angle_gamma   90.00
#
_symmetry.space_group_name_H-M   'P 1'
#
loop_
_entity.id
_entity.type
_entity.pdbx_description
1 polymer ?
#
loop_
_entity_poly.entity_id
_entity_poly.type
_entity_poly.pdbx_seq_one_letter_code
_entity_poly.pdbx_strand_id
1 'polypeptide(L)'
;MCDRGPLVPFVSIGFVRLLLIPLCLFPFQLVSKLPMDQYLGSGWSLLCYVLFISIFAAPFIYLQFIEGASLQKGMLQNFSDFSPIANVGGISAIVCNLVRLILNGVYLTLCISFIIFSLYHCDGRHCVSSHYMWGSCQDEWSEGDCRDGVEIIYSGPTAEEKFLV
;
A
#
# COMPACT_ATOMS: atom_id res chain seq x y z
N MET A 1 -37.78 20.59 -17.59
CA MET A 1 -37.17 21.35 -16.48
C MET A 1 -36.23 20.40 -15.78
N CYS A 2 -34.93 20.50 -16.05
CA CYS A 2 -33.93 19.69 -15.36
C CYS A 2 -33.55 20.42 -14.08
N ASP A 3 -34.07 19.95 -12.94
CA ASP A 3 -33.58 20.35 -11.62
C ASP A 3 -32.09 20.01 -11.53
N ARG A 4 -31.27 21.04 -11.63
CA ARG A 4 -29.87 20.96 -11.23
C ARG A 4 -29.89 20.83 -9.72
N GLY A 5 -29.61 19.63 -9.23
CA GLY A 5 -29.38 19.36 -7.82
C GLY A 5 -28.38 20.35 -7.20
N PRO A 6 -28.33 20.43 -5.86
CA PRO A 6 -27.57 21.45 -5.16
C PRO A 6 -26.12 21.48 -5.64
N LEU A 7 -25.67 22.67 -6.05
CA LEU A 7 -24.30 22.99 -6.41
C LEU A 7 -23.39 22.74 -5.20
N VAL A 8 -22.96 21.50 -5.02
CA VAL A 8 -21.81 21.19 -4.18
C VAL A 8 -20.64 22.02 -4.72
N PRO A 9 -19.98 22.86 -3.92
CA PRO A 9 -18.99 23.80 -4.43
C PRO A 9 -17.88 23.01 -5.13
N PHE A 10 -17.70 23.27 -6.43
CA PHE A 10 -16.70 22.66 -7.32
C PHE A 10 -15.30 22.57 -6.69
N VAL A 11 -14.97 23.52 -5.80
CA VAL A 11 -13.71 23.61 -5.06
C VAL A 11 -13.50 22.44 -4.10
N SER A 12 -14.56 21.97 -3.43
CA SER A 12 -14.48 20.84 -2.49
C SER A 12 -14.27 19.50 -3.22
N ILE A 13 -14.95 19.31 -4.35
CA ILE A 13 -14.85 18.09 -5.16
C ILE A 13 -13.47 17.99 -5.81
N GLY A 14 -12.93 19.08 -6.35
CA GLY A 14 -11.60 19.11 -6.96
C GLY A 14 -10.49 18.81 -5.95
N PHE A 15 -10.55 19.38 -4.75
CA PHE A 15 -9.58 19.17 -3.69
C PHE A 15 -9.61 17.73 -3.16
N VAL A 16 -10.80 17.17 -2.92
CA VAL A 16 -10.96 15.78 -2.47
C VAL A 16 -10.43 14.80 -3.52
N ARG A 17 -10.64 15.07 -4.82
CA ARG A 17 -10.07 14.26 -5.91
C ARG A 17 -8.54 14.39 -5.96
N LEU A 18 -7.99 15.60 -5.86
CA LEU A 18 -6.54 15.83 -5.87
C LEU A 18 -5.79 15.17 -4.70
N LEU A 19 -6.43 15.01 -3.54
CA LEU A 19 -5.86 14.33 -2.38
C LEU A 19 -6.04 12.81 -2.43
N LEU A 20 -7.23 12.33 -2.78
CA LEU A 20 -7.52 10.89 -2.79
C LEU A 20 -6.75 10.14 -3.88
N ILE A 21 -6.51 10.76 -5.04
CA ILE A 21 -5.80 10.14 -6.15
C ILE A 21 -4.38 9.72 -5.76
N PRO A 22 -3.49 10.62 -5.28
CA PRO A 22 -2.17 10.22 -4.84
C PRO A 22 -2.23 9.24 -3.65
N LEU A 23 -3.15 9.41 -2.70
CA LEU A 23 -3.29 8.46 -1.59
C LEU A 23 -3.64 7.03 -2.05
N CYS A 24 -4.42 6.88 -3.13
CA CYS A 24 -4.74 5.58 -3.73
C CYS A 24 -3.58 5.02 -4.57
N LEU A 25 -2.75 5.88 -5.18
CA LEU A 25 -1.65 5.48 -6.06
C LEU A 25 -0.34 5.18 -5.31
N PHE A 26 -0.19 5.67 -4.09
CA PHE A 26 1.00 5.46 -3.24
C PHE A 26 0.64 4.64 -1.99
N PRO A 27 0.30 3.35 -2.13
CA PRO A 27 -0.02 2.51 -0.99
C PRO A 27 1.27 2.06 -0.27
N PHE A 28 1.14 1.59 0.98
CA PHE A 28 2.25 1.10 1.80
C PHE A 28 3.11 0.04 1.07
N GLN A 29 2.48 -0.81 0.25
CA GLN A 29 3.15 -1.82 -0.57
C GLN A 29 4.20 -1.23 -1.52
N LEU A 30 3.99 -0.02 -2.02
CA LEU A 30 4.99 0.64 -2.87
C LEU A 30 6.26 0.96 -2.06
N VAL A 31 6.12 1.35 -0.79
CA VAL A 31 7.25 1.69 0.09
C VAL A 31 7.99 0.44 0.55
N SER A 32 7.28 -0.64 0.88
CA SER A 32 7.92 -1.85 1.41
C SER A 32 8.45 -2.78 0.32
N LYS A 33 7.70 -2.94 -0.78
CA LYS A 33 7.99 -3.96 -1.78
C LYS A 33 8.90 -3.46 -2.89
N LEU A 34 8.73 -2.21 -3.35
CA LEU A 34 9.54 -1.68 -4.45
C LEU A 34 11.04 -1.70 -4.14
N PRO A 35 11.52 -1.31 -2.93
CA PRO A 35 12.94 -1.39 -2.61
C PRO A 35 13.44 -2.82 -2.54
N MET A 36 12.63 -3.76 -2.04
CA MET A 36 12.99 -5.18 -2.00
C MET A 36 13.08 -5.78 -3.40
N ASP A 37 12.11 -5.50 -4.27
CA ASP A 37 12.11 -5.97 -5.65
C ASP A 37 13.30 -5.37 -6.44
N GLN A 38 13.67 -4.11 -6.15
CA GLN A 38 14.87 -3.47 -6.72
C GLN A 38 16.18 -4.00 -6.14
N TYR A 39 16.21 -4.33 -4.84
CA TYR A 39 17.38 -4.89 -4.17
C TYR A 39 17.68 -6.31 -4.63
N LEU A 40 16.63 -7.12 -4.84
CA LEU A 40 16.72 -8.48 -5.38
C LEU A 40 16.94 -8.47 -6.90
N GLY A 41 16.43 -7.45 -7.59
CA GLY A 41 16.62 -7.25 -9.01
C GLY A 41 18.02 -6.73 -9.39
N SER A 42 18.33 -6.78 -10.69
CA SER A 42 19.46 -6.04 -11.25
C SER A 42 19.10 -4.55 -11.41
N GLY A 43 20.08 -3.67 -11.64
CA GLY A 43 19.84 -2.24 -11.90
C GLY A 43 18.88 -1.96 -13.07
N TRP A 44 18.61 -2.95 -13.93
CA TRP A 44 17.63 -2.88 -15.02
C TRP A 44 16.18 -3.01 -14.58
N SER A 45 15.92 -3.53 -13.37
CA SER A 45 14.58 -3.70 -12.82
C SER A 45 13.81 -2.38 -12.74
N LEU A 46 14.48 -1.29 -12.33
CA LEU A 46 13.90 0.06 -12.29
C LEU A 46 13.47 0.53 -13.67
N LEU A 47 14.32 0.34 -14.68
CA LEU A 47 14.03 0.75 -16.06
C LEU A 47 12.82 -0.02 -16.61
N CYS A 48 12.77 -1.34 -16.42
CA CYS A 48 11.62 -2.16 -16.81
C CYS A 48 10.34 -1.75 -16.08
N TYR A 49 10.42 -1.44 -14.79
CA TYR A 49 9.29 -0.95 -14.00
C TYR A 49 8.74 0.38 -14.54
N VAL A 50 9.61 1.34 -14.84
CA VAL A 50 9.22 2.65 -15.41
C VAL A 50 8.59 2.49 -16.81
N LEU A 51 9.15 1.60 -17.65
CA LEU A 51 8.57 1.30 -18.95
C LEU A 51 7.20 0.63 -18.81
N PHE A 52 7.05 -0.32 -17.89
CA PHE A 52 5.77 -0.97 -17.64
C PHE A 52 4.71 0.04 -17.18
N ILE A 53 5.06 0.94 -16.25
CA ILE A 53 4.13 1.96 -15.78
C ILE A 53 3.75 2.92 -16.91
N SER A 54 4.71 3.40 -17.68
CA SER A 54 4.43 4.40 -18.72
C SER A 54 3.62 3.85 -19.89
N ILE A 55 3.88 2.60 -20.31
CA ILE A 55 3.23 1.98 -21.46
C ILE A 55 1.90 1.33 -21.08
N PHE A 56 1.81 0.67 -19.91
CA PHE A 56 0.63 -0.10 -19.54
C PHE A 56 -0.17 0.55 -18.41
N ALA A 57 0.44 0.95 -17.29
CA ALA A 57 -0.36 1.43 -16.16
C ALA A 57 -0.95 2.83 -16.39
N ALA A 58 -0.14 3.78 -16.86
CA ALA A 58 -0.52 5.18 -16.98
C ALA A 58 -1.67 5.43 -17.97
N PRO A 59 -1.71 4.81 -19.17
CA PRO A 59 -2.83 5.02 -20.09
C PRO A 59 -4.16 4.49 -19.54
N PHE A 60 -4.15 3.32 -18.89
CA PHE A 60 -5.37 2.76 -18.29
C PHE A 60 -5.88 3.60 -17.12
N ILE A 61 -4.97 4.06 -16.25
CA ILE A 61 -5.31 4.98 -15.15
C ILE A 61 -5.92 6.27 -15.71
N TYR A 62 -5.31 6.85 -16.75
CA TYR A 62 -5.79 8.06 -17.41
C TYR A 62 -7.19 7.89 -17.99
N LEU A 63 -7.43 6.80 -18.73
CA LEU A 63 -8.76 6.48 -19.27
C LEU A 63 -9.80 6.35 -18.16
N GLN A 64 -9.48 5.61 -17.10
CA GLN A 64 -10.39 5.42 -15.97
C GLN A 64 -10.75 6.73 -15.28
N PHE A 65 -9.82 7.69 -15.20
CA PHE A 65 -10.08 9.02 -14.68
C PHE A 65 -10.98 9.86 -15.58
N ILE A 66 -10.76 9.84 -16.90
CA ILE A 66 -11.62 10.56 -17.85
C ILE A 66 -13.03 10.00 -17.81
N GLU A 67 -13.18 8.68 -17.88
CA GLU A 67 -14.49 8.02 -17.82
C GLU A 67 -15.21 8.32 -16.51
N GLY A 68 -14.51 8.25 -15.37
CA GLY A 68 -15.07 8.63 -14.07
C GLY A 68 -15.48 10.11 -13.99
N ALA A 69 -14.70 11.01 -14.57
CA ALA A 69 -14.97 12.45 -14.56
C ALA A 69 -16.15 12.84 -15.47
N SER A 70 -16.29 12.17 -16.62
CA SER A 70 -17.31 12.43 -17.63
C SER A 70 -18.66 11.79 -17.30
N LEU A 71 -18.66 10.52 -16.88
CA LEU A 71 -19.90 9.78 -16.62
C LEU A 71 -20.47 10.08 -15.23
N GLN A 72 -19.63 10.41 -14.25
CA GLN A 72 -20.01 10.71 -12.85
C GLN A 72 -20.93 9.66 -12.21
N LYS A 73 -20.85 8.41 -12.68
CA LYS A 73 -21.62 7.27 -12.22
C LYS A 73 -20.71 6.27 -11.52
N GLY A 74 -21.30 5.46 -10.64
CA GLY A 74 -20.60 4.36 -9.98
C GLY A 74 -20.19 3.27 -10.98
N MET A 75 -19.13 2.52 -10.64
CA MET A 75 -18.55 1.50 -11.51
C MET A 75 -19.58 0.48 -12.04
N LEU A 76 -20.50 0.00 -11.18
CA LEU A 76 -21.55 -0.94 -11.59
C LEU A 76 -22.50 -0.35 -12.63
N GLN A 77 -22.86 0.93 -12.48
CA GLN A 77 -23.79 1.58 -13.39
C GLN A 77 -23.10 1.92 -14.72
N ASN A 78 -21.80 2.24 -14.69
CA ASN A 78 -21.01 2.36 -15.91
C ASN A 78 -21.00 1.04 -16.69
N PHE A 79 -20.73 -0.08 -16.02
CA PHE A 79 -20.71 -1.38 -16.69
C PHE A 79 -22.08 -1.80 -17.21
N SER A 80 -23.17 -1.50 -16.49
CA SER A 80 -24.52 -1.85 -16.94
C SER A 80 -24.93 -1.14 -18.22
N ASP A 81 -24.43 0.09 -18.41
CA ASP A 81 -24.72 0.90 -19.60
C ASP A 81 -23.99 0.37 -20.86
N PHE A 82 -22.85 -0.31 -20.70
CA PHE A 82 -22.10 -0.90 -21.82
C PHE A 82 -22.59 -2.31 -22.18
N SER A 83 -22.73 -3.21 -21.19
CA SER A 83 -23.20 -4.57 -21.41
C SER A 83 -23.58 -5.25 -20.10
N PRO A 84 -24.69 -6.01 -20.05
CA PRO A 84 -25.08 -6.75 -18.84
C PRO A 84 -24.03 -7.79 -18.42
N ILE A 85 -23.21 -8.30 -19.35
CA ILE A 85 -22.13 -9.24 -19.06
C ILE A 85 -20.96 -8.52 -18.35
N ALA A 86 -20.74 -7.24 -18.67
CA ALA A 86 -19.69 -6.44 -18.05
C ALA A 86 -19.95 -6.15 -16.56
N ASN A 87 -21.21 -6.27 -16.11
CA ASN A 87 -21.56 -6.17 -14.68
C ASN A 87 -20.85 -7.21 -13.82
N VAL A 88 -20.55 -8.39 -14.36
CA VAL A 88 -19.78 -9.42 -13.65
C VAL A 88 -18.38 -8.90 -13.30
N GLY A 89 -17.76 -8.15 -14.21
CA GLY A 89 -16.46 -7.48 -13.97
C GLY A 89 -16.54 -6.40 -12.89
N GLY A 90 -17.63 -5.62 -12.87
CA GLY A 90 -17.86 -4.63 -11.82
C GLY A 90 -18.03 -5.27 -10.44
N ILE A 91 -18.84 -6.34 -10.34
CA ILE A 91 -19.04 -7.06 -9.08
C ILE A 91 -17.74 -7.71 -8.60
N SER A 92 -16.99 -8.36 -9.50
CA SER A 92 -15.72 -8.99 -9.14
C SER A 92 -14.69 -7.97 -8.64
N ALA A 93 -14.61 -6.79 -9.26
CA ALA A 93 -13.75 -5.71 -8.80
C ALA A 93 -14.15 -5.21 -7.39
N ILE A 94 -15.44 -5.12 -7.08
CA ILE A 94 -15.92 -4.76 -5.72
C ILE A 94 -15.49 -5.83 -4.70
N VAL A 95 -15.72 -7.11 -5.00
CA VAL A 95 -15.35 -8.21 -4.11
C VAL A 95 -13.83 -8.24 -3.88
N CYS A 96 -13.03 -8.09 -4.94
CA CYS A 96 -11.58 -8.01 -4.83
C CYS A 96 -11.13 -6.84 -3.95
N ASN A 97 -11.76 -5.67 -4.08
CA ASN A 97 -11.44 -4.52 -3.22
C ASN A 97 -11.85 -4.76 -1.77
N LEU A 98 -12.95 -5.45 -1.51
CA LEU A 98 -13.37 -5.81 -0.15
C LEU A 98 -12.36 -6.76 0.51
N VAL A 99 -11.92 -7.80 -0.20
CA VAL A 99 -10.87 -8.71 0.30
C VAL A 99 -9.58 -7.96 0.58
N ARG A 100 -9.16 -7.08 -0.35
CA ARG A 100 -7.98 -6.22 -0.16
C ARG A 100 -8.11 -5.30 1.05
N LEU A 101 -9.29 -4.73 1.29
CA LEU A 101 -9.55 -3.87 2.44
C LEU A 101 -9.37 -4.64 3.75
N ILE A 102 -9.90 -5.87 3.85
CA ILE A 102 -9.77 -6.72 5.03
C ILE A 102 -8.29 -7.04 5.30
N LEU A 103 -7.54 -7.47 4.27
CA LEU A 103 -6.12 -7.79 4.41
C LEU A 103 -5.28 -6.56 4.74
N ASN A 104 -5.56 -5.42 4.11
CA ASN A 104 -4.87 -4.16 4.40
C ASN A 104 -5.19 -3.61 5.79
N GLY A 105 -6.38 -3.90 6.32
CA GLY A 105 -6.77 -3.54 7.68
C GLY A 105 -5.85 -4.15 8.74
N VAL A 106 -5.41 -5.41 8.56
CA VAL A 106 -4.47 -6.06 9.48
C VAL A 106 -3.13 -5.32 9.51
N TYR A 107 -2.57 -4.97 8.35
CA TYR A 107 -1.33 -4.21 8.26
C TYR A 107 -1.45 -2.83 8.92
N LEU A 108 -2.58 -2.14 8.70
CA LEU A 108 -2.85 -0.86 9.33
C LEU A 108 -2.88 -0.98 10.86
N THR A 109 -3.55 -2.01 11.40
CA THR A 109 -3.58 -2.28 12.84
C THR A 109 -2.17 -2.50 13.37
N LEU A 110 -1.35 -3.32 12.71
CA LEU A 110 0.04 -3.53 13.12
C LEU A 110 0.84 -2.22 13.12
N CYS A 111 0.75 -1.41 12.06
CA CYS A 111 1.45 -0.12 12.01
C CYS A 111 1.02 0.81 13.14
N ILE A 112 -0.28 0.91 13.44
CA ILE A 112 -0.80 1.71 14.55
C ILE A 112 -0.28 1.17 15.89
N SER A 113 -0.29 -0.14 16.09
CA SER A 113 0.28 -0.78 17.29
C SER A 113 1.74 -0.43 17.47
N PHE A 114 2.57 -0.53 16.42
CA PHE A 114 4.00 -0.15 16.48
C PHE A 114 4.20 1.34 16.78
N ILE A 115 3.38 2.23 16.21
CA ILE A 115 3.41 3.66 16.54
C ILE A 115 3.08 3.87 18.02
N ILE A 116 2.02 3.24 18.53
CA ILE A 116 1.64 3.36 19.94
C ILE A 116 2.76 2.83 20.84
N PHE A 117 3.30 1.64 20.57
CA PHE A 117 4.40 1.06 21.33
C PHE A 117 5.68 1.88 21.25
N SER A 118 5.94 2.58 20.14
CA SER A 118 7.09 3.50 20.04
C SER A 118 7.01 4.71 20.96
N LEU A 119 5.79 5.11 21.37
CA LEU A 119 5.57 6.23 22.29
C LEU A 119 5.77 5.80 23.75
N TYR A 120 5.52 4.52 24.06
CA TYR A 120 5.80 3.96 25.38
C TYR A 120 7.31 3.72 25.51
N HIS A 121 7.98 4.63 26.22
CA HIS A 121 9.39 4.44 26.53
C HIS A 121 9.55 3.24 27.44
N CYS A 122 10.44 2.32 27.07
CA CYS A 122 10.80 1.20 27.92
C CYS A 122 11.47 1.73 29.19
N ASP A 123 10.79 1.62 30.32
CA ASP A 123 11.42 1.77 31.62
C ASP A 123 12.28 0.51 31.83
N GLY A 124 13.50 0.64 32.34
CA GLY A 124 14.57 -0.40 32.31
C GLY A 124 14.25 -1.76 32.96
N ARG A 125 13.01 -1.98 33.40
CA ARG A 125 12.43 -3.25 33.84
C ARG A 125 11.88 -4.13 32.70
N HIS A 126 11.53 -3.54 31.55
CA HIS A 126 10.82 -4.26 30.47
C HIS A 126 11.47 -4.19 29.09
N CYS A 127 12.64 -3.55 28.93
CA CYS A 127 13.50 -3.65 27.74
C CYS A 127 14.93 -3.26 28.17
N VAL A 128 15.68 -4.18 28.78
CA VAL A 128 17.01 -3.86 29.31
C VAL A 128 17.94 -3.49 28.14
N SER A 129 18.57 -2.32 28.22
CA SER A 129 19.50 -1.75 27.22
C SER A 129 18.91 -1.28 25.88
N SER A 130 17.58 -1.20 25.74
CA SER A 130 16.95 -0.72 24.51
C SER A 130 15.97 0.43 24.72
N HIS A 131 15.95 1.37 23.77
CA HIS A 131 14.99 2.47 23.74
C HIS A 131 13.60 2.05 23.23
N TYR A 132 13.52 0.93 22.50
CA TYR A 132 12.28 0.40 21.91
C TYR A 132 12.05 -1.05 22.32
N MET A 133 10.78 -1.45 22.41
CA MET A 133 10.39 -2.79 22.84
C MET A 133 11.00 -3.89 21.97
N TRP A 134 11.13 -3.68 20.65
CA TRP A 134 11.70 -4.67 19.72
C TRP A 134 13.22 -4.63 19.63
N GLY A 135 13.91 -3.89 20.49
CA GLY A 135 15.37 -3.74 20.42
C GLY A 135 16.13 -4.51 21.51
N SER A 136 15.47 -5.38 22.27
CA SER A 136 16.10 -6.27 23.26
C SER A 136 15.51 -7.67 23.15
N CYS A 137 16.37 -8.68 23.29
CA CYS A 137 15.98 -10.10 23.35
C CYS A 137 15.77 -10.62 24.78
N GLN A 138 15.79 -9.73 25.78
CA GLN A 138 15.70 -10.13 27.20
C GLN A 138 14.25 -10.18 27.73
N ASP A 139 13.27 -9.97 26.86
CA ASP A 139 11.87 -9.90 27.25
C ASP A 139 11.20 -11.28 27.26
N GLU A 140 10.14 -11.45 28.07
CA GLU A 140 9.42 -12.72 28.24
C GLU A 140 8.81 -13.29 26.95
N TRP A 141 8.56 -12.43 25.95
CA TRP A 141 8.03 -12.81 24.65
C TRP A 141 9.13 -13.15 23.63
N SER A 142 10.40 -13.03 24.01
CA SER A 142 11.54 -13.40 23.16
C SER A 142 11.73 -14.92 23.20
N GLU A 143 11.38 -15.60 22.11
CA GLU A 143 11.57 -17.04 21.95
C GLU A 143 12.54 -17.33 20.79
N GLY A 144 13.35 -18.40 20.90
CA GLY A 144 14.23 -18.88 19.81
C GLY A 144 15.61 -18.21 19.70
N ASP A 145 16.18 -18.16 18.48
CA ASP A 145 17.47 -17.50 18.16
C ASP A 145 17.25 -15.98 18.03
N CYS A 146 17.02 -15.32 19.17
CA CYS A 146 16.90 -13.88 19.23
C CYS A 146 18.29 -13.23 19.35
N ARG A 147 18.59 -12.29 18.45
CA ARG A 147 19.86 -11.54 18.45
C ARG A 147 19.58 -10.05 18.54
N ASP A 148 20.23 -9.40 19.50
CA ASP A 148 20.10 -7.96 19.69
C ASP A 148 20.61 -7.20 18.45
N GLY A 149 19.94 -6.09 18.11
CA GLY A 149 20.02 -5.40 16.81
C GLY A 149 21.39 -4.88 16.35
N VAL A 150 22.46 -5.05 17.14
CA VAL A 150 23.83 -4.68 16.75
C VAL A 150 24.47 -5.73 15.83
N GLU A 151 24.12 -7.01 15.94
CA GLU A 151 24.70 -8.05 15.06
C GLU A 151 24.09 -8.06 13.65
N ILE A 152 22.80 -7.71 13.52
CA ILE A 152 22.05 -7.82 12.25
C ILE A 152 22.50 -6.77 11.21
N ILE A 153 22.98 -5.61 11.65
CA ILE A 153 23.50 -4.55 10.75
C ILE A 153 24.80 -4.99 10.06
N TYR A 154 25.56 -5.91 10.67
CA TYR A 154 26.80 -6.46 10.10
C TYR A 154 26.59 -7.77 9.33
N SER A 155 25.44 -8.42 9.47
CA SER A 155 25.04 -9.60 8.69
C SER A 155 24.11 -9.20 7.54
N GLY A 156 24.51 -8.22 6.73
CA GLY A 156 23.87 -8.03 5.42
C GLY A 156 23.94 -9.33 4.60
N PRO A 157 23.00 -9.57 3.66
CA PRO A 157 23.05 -10.77 2.84
C PRO A 157 24.41 -10.86 2.16
N THR A 158 25.19 -11.90 2.48
CA THR A 158 26.43 -12.17 1.75
C THR A 158 26.06 -12.45 0.30
N ALA A 159 26.81 -11.87 -0.65
CA ALA A 159 26.54 -11.96 -2.08
C ALA A 159 26.37 -13.42 -2.58
N GLU A 160 26.84 -14.41 -1.82
CA GLU A 160 26.73 -15.84 -2.11
C GLU A 160 25.30 -16.40 -1.97
N GLU A 161 24.40 -15.79 -1.19
CA GLU A 161 22.99 -16.22 -1.09
C GLU A 161 22.16 -15.83 -2.31
N LYS A 162 22.64 -14.90 -3.15
CA LYS A 162 21.96 -14.50 -4.40
C LYS A 162 22.18 -15.47 -5.57
N PHE A 163 23.05 -16.47 -5.43
CA PHE A 163 23.41 -17.40 -6.52
C PHE A 163 23.04 -18.87 -6.25
N LEU A 164 22.36 -19.18 -5.14
CA LEU A 164 21.98 -20.55 -4.76
C LEU A 164 20.47 -20.85 -4.90
N VAL A 165 19.81 -20.25 -5.90
CA VAL A 165 18.51 -20.71 -6.43
C VAL A 165 18.57 -20.76 -7.94
#